data_AF-A0A2S6BR49-F1
#
_entry.id   AF-A0A2S6BR49-F1
#
_cell.length_a   1.000
_cell.length_b   1.000
_cell.length_c   1.000
_cell.angle_alpha   90.00
_cell.angle_beta   90.00
_cell.angle_gamma   90.00
#
_symmetry.space_group_name_H-M   'P 1'
#
loop_
_entity.id
_entity.type
_entity.pdbx_description
1 polymer ?
#
loop_
_entity_poly.entity_id
_entity_poly.type
_entity_poly.pdbx_seq_one_letter_code
_entity_poly.pdbx_strand_id
1 'polypeptide(L)'
;MAFSQATSYGGITVARFLPLATRLVFWWAARYIIPNIIAKYVQIALYAIFSRKTVQRSGPESIRICEDRERIYKVVVIAMFAFTVHQVDRRIQSEENYYRMLGIPFDADTRVAKRAFRTLAKKYHPDKIAPEEPQNDFFLRLRAALSVISDAELRHAYHRYGNSALDCTSDCRINDDYMFRAFLQQQVFYIAWAVKSVVFAFRGNWQWILWLALPTAALATVEVHAVLRSPVLGLCPYAFNAFMELARLRQPYLPFEMVALLRSAINAGFFALSQLRLMKTARYYIES
;
A
#
# COMPACT_ATOMS: atom_id res chain seq x y z
N MET A 1 -17.25 -19.37 -5.32
CA MET A 1 -16.89 -19.88 -3.98
C MET A 1 -15.59 -19.21 -3.55
N ALA A 2 -15.50 -18.87 -2.25
CA ALA A 2 -14.32 -18.34 -1.54
C ALA A 2 -13.99 -16.82 -1.63
N PHE A 3 -14.98 -15.96 -1.40
CA PHE A 3 -14.75 -14.75 -0.60
C PHE A 3 -15.21 -15.05 0.84
N SER A 4 -14.49 -15.94 1.51
CA SER A 4 -14.74 -16.31 2.90
C SER A 4 -13.43 -16.46 3.64
N GLN A 5 -12.89 -15.34 4.10
CA GLN A 5 -12.29 -15.28 5.44
C GLN A 5 -12.71 -13.97 6.08
N ALA A 6 -13.95 -13.98 6.57
CA ALA A 6 -14.37 -13.10 7.64
C ALA A 6 -13.75 -13.64 8.94
N THR A 7 -12.60 -13.09 9.34
CA THR A 7 -12.16 -13.21 10.73
C THR A 7 -13.00 -12.25 11.57
N SER A 8 -14.11 -12.80 12.06
CA SER A 8 -14.90 -12.25 13.15
C SER A 8 -14.04 -12.26 14.43
N TYR A 9 -13.64 -11.08 14.89
CA TYR A 9 -13.38 -10.83 16.30
C TYR A 9 -14.19 -9.62 16.71
N GLY A 10 -14.98 -9.78 17.77
CA GLY A 10 -16.01 -8.85 18.22
C GLY A 10 -15.51 -7.41 18.30
N GLY A 11 -16.15 -6.53 17.53
CA GLY A 11 -15.82 -5.12 17.47
C GLY A 11 -16.44 -4.44 16.25
N ILE A 12 -17.77 -4.28 16.27
CA ILE A 12 -18.52 -3.28 15.51
C ILE A 12 -18.17 -3.24 14.00
N THR A 13 -18.80 -4.13 13.22
CA THR A 13 -18.83 -4.07 11.74
C THR A 13 -19.74 -2.95 11.22
N VAL A 14 -19.46 -1.70 11.58
CA VAL A 14 -20.12 -0.52 10.98
C VAL A 14 -19.58 -0.26 9.56
N ALA A 15 -18.36 -0.73 9.25
CA ALA A 15 -17.70 -0.44 7.98
C ALA A 15 -18.32 -1.10 6.72
N ARG A 16 -19.22 -2.09 6.86
CA ARG A 16 -19.80 -2.82 5.72
C ARG A 16 -21.06 -2.17 5.14
N PHE A 17 -21.75 -1.32 5.91
CA PHE A 17 -23.05 -0.73 5.52
C PHE A 17 -22.99 0.74 5.11
N LEU A 18 -21.86 1.42 5.31
CA LEU A 18 -21.72 2.81 4.88
C LEU A 18 -21.53 2.90 3.36
N PRO A 19 -22.32 3.72 2.64
CA PRO A 19 -22.12 3.94 1.22
C PRO A 19 -20.70 4.43 0.94
N LEU A 20 -20.14 4.05 -0.21
CA LEU A 20 -18.73 4.27 -0.55
C LEU A 20 -18.29 5.72 -0.35
N ALA A 21 -19.17 6.68 -0.65
CA ALA A 21 -18.96 8.12 -0.39
C ALA A 21 -18.69 8.43 1.08
N THR A 22 -19.48 7.89 2.01
CA THR A 22 -19.30 8.14 3.45
C THR A 22 -18.03 7.48 4.00
N ARG A 23 -17.62 6.34 3.45
CA ARG A 23 -16.33 5.71 3.79
C ARG A 23 -15.16 6.58 3.33
N LEU A 24 -15.26 7.15 2.13
CA LEU A 24 -14.24 8.08 1.61
C LEU A 24 -14.18 9.37 2.42
N VAL A 25 -15.33 9.97 2.77
CA VAL A 25 -15.39 11.18 3.58
C VAL A 25 -14.84 10.93 4.98
N PHE A 26 -15.22 9.83 5.63
CA PHE A 26 -14.71 9.49 6.95
C PHE A 26 -13.22 9.20 6.92
N TRP A 27 -12.75 8.43 5.92
CA TRP A 27 -11.33 8.16 5.73
C TRP A 27 -10.52 9.45 5.50
N TRP A 28 -11.06 10.37 4.69
CA TRP A 28 -10.45 11.67 4.44
C TRP A 28 -10.45 12.55 5.70
N ALA A 29 -11.59 12.69 6.37
CA ALA A 29 -11.73 13.48 7.59
C ALA A 29 -10.82 12.95 8.71
N ALA A 30 -10.81 11.64 8.92
CA ALA A 30 -9.90 10.98 9.85
C ALA A 30 -8.44 11.32 9.52
N ARG A 31 -8.01 11.22 8.26
CA ARG A 31 -6.64 11.54 7.86
C ARG A 31 -6.21 12.96 8.23
N TYR A 32 -7.08 13.96 8.10
CA TYR A 32 -6.78 15.36 8.38
C TYR A 32 -7.00 15.79 9.84
N ILE A 33 -7.95 15.16 10.53
CA ILE A 33 -8.29 15.49 11.92
C ILE A 33 -7.35 14.79 12.91
N ILE A 34 -7.00 13.52 12.65
CA ILE A 34 -6.20 12.70 13.55
C ILE A 34 -4.85 13.35 13.93
N PRO A 35 -4.03 13.87 12.98
CA PRO A 35 -2.74 14.45 13.34
C PRO A 35 -2.85 15.63 14.32
N ASN A 36 -3.89 16.46 14.16
CA ASN A 36 -4.15 17.60 15.04
C ASN A 36 -4.55 17.14 16.45
N ILE A 37 -5.39 16.12 16.54
CA ILE A 37 -5.81 15.52 17.80
C ILE A 37 -4.62 14.86 18.51
N ILE A 38 -3.85 14.03 17.79
CA ILE A 38 -2.66 13.37 18.33
C ILE A 38 -1.66 14.41 18.82
N ALA A 39 -1.31 15.41 18.01
CA ALA A 39 -0.36 16.44 18.40
C ALA A 39 -0.80 17.20 19.66
N LYS A 40 -2.11 17.48 19.81
CA LYS A 40 -2.67 18.10 21.03
C LYS A 40 -2.48 17.21 22.26
N TYR A 41 -2.86 15.94 22.18
CA TYR A 41 -2.74 15.03 23.33
C TYR A 41 -1.28 14.70 23.67
N VAL A 42 -0.43 14.53 22.66
CA VAL A 42 1.02 14.33 22.84
C VAL A 42 1.64 15.54 23.53
N GLN A 43 1.28 16.76 23.11
CA GLN A 43 1.77 17.98 23.78
C GLN A 43 1.34 18.04 25.26
N ILE A 44 0.07 17.74 25.55
CA ILE A 44 -0.44 17.71 26.93
C ILE A 44 0.32 16.67 27.77
N ALA A 45 0.53 15.47 27.23
CA ALA A 45 1.26 14.40 27.92
C ALA A 45 2.73 14.77 28.16
N LEU A 46 3.41 15.31 27.14
CA LEU A 46 4.80 15.74 27.27
C LEU A 46 4.95 16.86 28.31
N TYR A 47 4.03 17.83 28.34
CA TYR A 47 4.06 18.89 29.34
C TYR A 47 3.72 18.37 30.74
N ALA A 48 2.78 17.45 30.88
CA ALA A 48 2.49 16.81 32.17
C ALA A 48 3.71 16.06 32.74
N ILE A 49 4.53 15.45 31.89
CA ILE A 49 5.72 14.69 32.30
C ILE A 49 6.92 15.61 32.54
N PHE A 50 7.21 16.53 31.61
CA PHE A 50 8.46 17.30 31.58
C PHE A 50 8.34 18.71 32.15
N SER A 51 7.15 19.34 32.14
CA SER A 51 6.95 20.69 32.66
C SER A 51 6.00 20.70 33.87
N ARG A 52 6.55 20.77 35.09
CA ARG A 52 5.75 20.90 36.32
C ARG A 52 5.06 22.27 36.51
N LYS A 53 5.32 23.25 35.64
CA LYS A 53 4.75 24.60 35.72
C LYS A 53 3.49 24.68 34.86
N THR A 54 2.38 25.11 35.45
CA THR A 54 1.17 25.52 34.71
C THR A 54 1.53 26.67 33.78
N VAL A 55 1.59 26.40 32.48
CA VAL A 55 1.99 27.39 31.48
C VAL A 55 0.93 28.50 31.40
N GLN A 56 1.33 29.72 31.76
CA GLN A 56 0.44 30.88 31.75
C GLN A 56 0.31 31.41 30.31
N ARG A 57 -0.92 31.58 29.80
CA ARG A 57 -1.21 31.92 28.38
C ARG A 57 -0.97 33.40 28.03
N SER A 58 0.03 34.05 28.61
CA SER A 58 0.26 35.49 28.39
C SER A 58 1.74 35.81 28.22
N GLY A 59 2.10 36.44 27.10
CA GLY A 59 3.46 36.91 26.80
C GLY A 59 4.27 36.02 25.83
N PRO A 60 5.61 36.20 25.74
CA PRO A 60 6.50 35.49 24.80
C PRO A 60 6.54 33.96 25.00
N GLU A 61 6.05 33.47 26.13
CA GLU A 61 5.88 32.04 26.42
C GLU A 61 4.81 31.38 25.51
N SER A 62 3.81 32.14 25.05
CA SER A 62 2.79 31.64 24.12
C SER A 62 3.36 31.26 22.75
N ILE A 63 4.39 31.95 22.28
CA ILE A 63 5.07 31.69 21.00
C ILE A 63 5.84 30.35 21.09
N ARG A 64 6.53 30.10 22.20
CA ARG A 64 7.26 28.83 22.43
C ARG A 64 6.34 27.61 22.39
N ILE A 65 5.16 27.71 23.02
CA ILE A 65 4.14 26.65 23.00
C ILE A 65 3.68 26.35 21.56
N CYS A 66 3.56 27.38 20.72
CA CYS A 66 3.21 27.23 19.31
C CYS A 66 4.34 26.55 18.51
N GLU A 67 5.60 26.93 18.74
CA GLU A 67 6.75 26.29 18.11
C GLU A 67 6.91 24.81 18.49
N ASP A 68 6.74 24.50 19.78
CA ASP A 68 6.81 23.13 20.28
C ASP A 68 5.68 22.28 19.70
N ARG A 69 4.45 22.83 19.62
CA ARG A 69 3.33 22.17 18.97
C ARG A 69 3.61 21.90 17.49
N GLU A 70 4.23 22.83 16.78
CA GLU A 70 4.60 22.64 15.38
C GLU A 70 5.66 21.54 15.20
N ARG A 71 6.68 21.50 16.07
CA ARG A 71 7.69 20.44 16.05
C ARG A 71 7.05 19.07 16.31
N ILE A 72 6.19 18.97 17.33
CA ILE A 72 5.44 17.75 17.66
C ILE A 72 4.58 17.32 16.48
N TYR A 73 3.84 18.25 15.87
CA TYR A 73 3.00 17.94 14.72
C TYR A 73 3.80 17.40 13.54
N LYS A 74 4.94 18.03 13.19
CA LYS A 74 5.82 17.54 12.12
C LYS A 74 6.28 16.11 12.38
N VAL A 75 6.70 15.82 13.62
CA VAL A 75 7.09 14.46 14.04
C VAL A 75 5.92 13.49 13.91
N VAL A 76 4.72 13.87 14.34
CA VAL A 76 3.50 13.05 14.21
C VAL A 76 3.18 12.74 12.76
N VAL A 77 3.23 13.74 11.86
CA VAL A 77 2.95 13.54 10.44
C VAL A 77 3.98 12.61 9.79
N ILE A 78 5.28 12.78 10.11
CA ILE A 78 6.34 11.90 9.61
C ILE A 78 6.16 10.47 10.15
N ALA A 79 5.86 10.32 11.44
CA ALA A 79 5.60 9.02 12.06
C ALA A 79 4.37 8.34 11.45
N MET A 80 3.29 9.09 11.18
CA MET A 80 2.10 8.57 10.50
C MET A 80 2.40 8.15 9.07
N PHE A 81 3.20 8.92 8.33
CA PHE A 81 3.66 8.54 7.00
C PHE A 81 4.43 7.21 7.04
N ALA A 82 5.45 7.11 7.90
CA ALA A 82 6.23 5.90 8.08
C ALA A 82 5.36 4.71 8.50
N PHE A 83 4.42 4.92 9.42
CA PHE A 83 3.47 3.90 9.84
C PHE A 83 2.58 3.43 8.69
N THR A 84 2.11 4.32 7.81
CA THR A 84 1.31 3.91 6.65
C THR A 84 2.10 3.11 5.63
N VAL A 85 3.34 3.51 5.35
CA VAL A 85 4.22 2.74 4.48
C VAL A 85 4.49 1.36 5.10
N HIS A 86 4.79 1.31 6.40
CA HIS A 86 5.00 0.07 7.14
C HIS A 86 3.79 -0.85 7.13
N GLN A 87 2.57 -0.31 7.29
CA GLN A 87 1.35 -1.11 7.24
C GLN A 87 1.10 -1.71 5.86
N VAL A 88 1.26 -0.92 4.79
CA VAL A 88 1.10 -1.41 3.42
C VAL A 88 2.10 -2.50 3.12
N ASP A 89 3.32 -2.29 3.55
CA ASP A 89 4.41 -3.21 3.39
C ASP A 89 4.20 -4.53 4.18
N ARG A 90 3.72 -4.45 5.43
CA ARG A 90 3.27 -5.63 6.21
C ARG A 90 2.13 -6.37 5.52
N ARG A 91 1.18 -5.64 4.93
CA ARG A 91 0.05 -6.22 4.18
C ARG A 91 0.55 -6.97 2.94
N ILE A 92 1.43 -6.37 2.15
CA ILE A 92 2.05 -7.00 0.97
C ILE A 92 2.81 -8.26 1.36
N GLN A 93 3.59 -8.22 2.46
CA GLN A 93 4.34 -9.39 2.92
C GLN A 93 3.44 -10.51 3.45
N SER A 94 2.27 -10.17 4.01
CA SER A 94 1.26 -11.15 4.42
C SER A 94 0.42 -11.68 3.27
N GLU A 95 0.38 -10.99 2.13
CA GLU A 95 -0.36 -11.46 0.96
C GLU A 95 0.33 -12.70 0.36
N GLU A 96 -0.54 -13.61 -0.06
CA GLU A 96 -0.17 -14.93 -0.55
C GLU A 96 0.39 -14.83 -1.97
N ASN A 97 1.71 -15.03 -2.10
CA ASN A 97 2.43 -15.03 -3.37
C ASN A 97 2.72 -16.45 -3.88
N TYR A 98 2.50 -16.73 -5.16
CA TYR A 98 2.72 -18.05 -5.75
C TYR A 98 4.18 -18.52 -5.69
N TYR A 99 5.14 -17.62 -5.84
CA TYR A 99 6.57 -17.95 -5.69
C TYR A 99 6.92 -18.28 -4.24
N ARG A 100 6.38 -17.52 -3.27
CA ARG A 100 6.58 -17.79 -1.84
C ARG A 100 5.90 -19.08 -1.40
N MET A 101 4.69 -19.37 -1.92
CA MET A 101 3.98 -20.64 -1.67
C MET A 101 4.76 -21.86 -2.16
N LEU A 102 5.34 -21.78 -3.36
CA LEU A 102 6.16 -22.85 -3.91
C LEU A 102 7.58 -22.90 -3.32
N GLY A 103 7.99 -21.87 -2.58
CA GLY A 103 9.33 -21.77 -1.99
C GLY A 103 10.43 -21.60 -3.04
N ILE A 104 10.14 -20.91 -4.14
CA ILE A 104 11.08 -20.71 -5.26
C ILE A 104 11.39 -19.21 -5.44
N PRO A 105 12.58 -18.85 -5.97
CA PRO A 105 12.89 -17.47 -6.29
C PRO A 105 11.99 -16.97 -7.45
N PHE A 106 11.78 -15.65 -7.52
CA PHE A 106 10.91 -15.04 -8.54
C PHE A 106 11.42 -15.27 -9.99
N ASP A 107 12.73 -15.48 -10.15
CA ASP A 107 13.41 -15.77 -11.41
C ASP A 107 13.51 -17.28 -11.72
N ALA A 108 12.82 -18.13 -10.95
CA ALA A 108 12.87 -19.58 -11.16
C ALA A 108 12.31 -19.98 -12.53
N ASP A 109 12.98 -20.91 -13.20
CA ASP A 109 12.46 -21.55 -14.42
C ASP A 109 11.24 -22.44 -14.09
N THR A 110 10.39 -22.64 -15.10
CA THR A 110 9.22 -23.53 -15.07
C THR A 110 9.56 -24.95 -14.61
N ARG A 111 10.76 -25.46 -14.91
CA ARG A 111 11.24 -26.77 -14.44
C ARG A 111 11.41 -26.80 -12.93
N VAL A 112 11.94 -25.72 -12.34
CA VAL A 112 12.14 -25.59 -10.89
C VAL A 112 10.78 -25.51 -10.20
N ALA A 113 9.84 -24.74 -10.74
CA ALA A 113 8.47 -24.65 -10.23
C ALA A 113 7.76 -26.02 -10.22
N LYS A 114 7.86 -26.79 -11.31
CA LYS A 114 7.31 -28.16 -11.38
C LYS A 114 7.95 -29.10 -10.36
N ARG A 115 9.27 -29.00 -10.13
CA ARG A 115 9.99 -29.82 -9.14
C ARG A 115 9.55 -29.48 -7.70
N ALA A 116 9.44 -28.19 -7.39
CA ALA A 116 8.98 -27.71 -6.10
C ALA A 116 7.54 -28.18 -5.82
N PHE A 117 6.64 -28.01 -6.80
CA PHE A 117 5.26 -28.50 -6.71
C PHE A 117 5.21 -30.00 -6.44
N ARG A 118 5.97 -30.84 -7.16
CA ARG A 118 5.98 -32.30 -6.92
C ARG A 118 6.38 -32.66 -5.49
N THR A 119 7.28 -31.89 -4.89
CA THR A 119 7.75 -32.13 -3.51
C THR A 119 6.66 -31.74 -2.51
N LEU A 120 6.03 -30.58 -2.70
CA LEU A 120 4.94 -30.10 -1.85
C LEU A 120 3.66 -30.95 -2.02
N ALA A 121 3.32 -31.34 -3.24
CA ALA A 121 2.17 -32.19 -3.55
C ALA A 121 2.25 -33.56 -2.86
N LYS A 122 3.45 -34.15 -2.72
CA LYS A 122 3.63 -35.41 -1.98
C LYS A 122 3.36 -35.28 -0.48
N LYS A 123 3.57 -34.08 0.06
CA LYS A 123 3.37 -33.74 1.47
C LYS A 123 1.92 -33.37 1.75
N TYR A 124 1.31 -32.60 0.85
CA TYR A 124 -0.04 -32.05 0.98
C TYR A 124 -1.08 -32.75 0.09
N HIS A 125 -0.87 -34.01 -0.28
CA HIS A 125 -1.81 -34.74 -1.12
C HIS A 125 -3.13 -34.97 -0.37
N PRO A 126 -4.31 -34.78 -1.01
CA PRO A 126 -5.61 -35.02 -0.36
C PRO A 126 -5.74 -36.45 0.18
N ASP A 127 -5.18 -37.45 -0.50
CA ASP A 127 -5.21 -38.85 0.00
C ASP A 127 -4.48 -39.07 1.35
N LYS A 128 -3.59 -38.16 1.74
CA LYS A 128 -2.82 -38.28 3.00
C LYS A 128 -3.40 -37.44 4.13
N ILE A 129 -4.37 -36.59 3.84
CA ILE A 129 -4.87 -35.55 4.74
C ILE A 129 -6.38 -35.74 4.87
N ALA A 130 -6.90 -35.69 6.10
CA ALA A 130 -8.34 -35.79 6.31
C ALA A 130 -9.08 -34.63 5.59
N PRO A 131 -10.24 -34.90 4.97
CA PRO A 131 -10.95 -33.92 4.13
C PRO A 131 -11.44 -32.66 4.86
N GLU A 132 -11.46 -32.67 6.19
CA GLU A 132 -11.87 -31.54 7.04
C GLU A 132 -10.71 -30.59 7.40
N GLU A 133 -9.47 -30.89 7.00
CA GLU A 133 -8.34 -30.04 7.34
C GLU A 133 -8.15 -28.87 6.36
N PRO A 134 -7.73 -27.68 6.86
CA PRO A 134 -7.42 -26.50 6.04
C PRO A 134 -6.28 -26.73 5.02
N GLN A 135 -5.62 -27.88 5.08
CA GLN A 135 -4.56 -28.28 4.17
C GLN A 135 -5.09 -28.69 2.78
N ASN A 136 -6.36 -29.07 2.65
CA ASN A 136 -6.99 -29.34 1.36
C ASN A 136 -7.05 -28.06 0.49
N ASP A 137 -7.42 -26.93 1.11
CA ASP A 137 -7.41 -25.62 0.46
C ASP A 137 -5.99 -25.22 0.03
N PHE A 138 -4.97 -25.58 0.82
CA PHE A 138 -3.57 -25.30 0.49
C PHE A 138 -3.11 -26.07 -0.76
N PHE A 139 -3.52 -27.32 -0.93
CA PHE A 139 -3.21 -28.10 -2.14
C PHE A 139 -3.82 -27.48 -3.40
N LEU A 140 -5.08 -27.03 -3.32
CA LEU A 140 -5.75 -26.32 -4.42
C LEU A 140 -5.00 -25.04 -4.80
N ARG A 141 -4.53 -24.27 -3.80
CA ARG A 141 -3.73 -23.06 -4.02
C ARG A 141 -2.37 -23.38 -4.65
N LEU A 142 -1.68 -24.44 -4.22
CA LEU A 142 -0.44 -24.90 -4.85
C LEU A 142 -0.64 -25.28 -6.32
N ARG A 143 -1.77 -25.92 -6.64
CA ARG A 143 -2.12 -26.26 -8.03
C ARG A 143 -2.37 -25.01 -8.87
N ALA A 144 -3.09 -24.01 -8.33
CA ALA A 144 -3.31 -22.72 -8.98
C ALA A 144 -2.00 -21.95 -9.20
N ALA A 145 -1.10 -21.96 -8.21
CA ALA A 145 0.22 -21.36 -8.32
C ALA A 145 1.03 -21.98 -9.47
N LEU A 146 1.03 -23.31 -9.57
CA LEU A 146 1.73 -24.00 -10.65
C LEU A 146 1.12 -23.68 -12.02
N SER A 147 -0.21 -23.67 -12.16
CA SER A 147 -0.84 -23.39 -13.46
C SER A 147 -0.46 -22.01 -13.97
N VAL A 148 -0.49 -20.99 -13.10
CA VAL A 148 -0.13 -19.62 -13.45
C VAL A 148 1.35 -19.49 -13.81
N ILE A 149 2.25 -20.13 -13.06
CA ILE A 149 3.71 -20.02 -13.30
C ILE A 149 4.13 -20.87 -14.52
N SER A 150 3.40 -21.93 -14.83
CA SER A 150 3.73 -22.83 -15.94
C SER A 150 3.43 -22.25 -17.32
N ASP A 151 2.44 -21.36 -17.41
CA ASP A 151 2.06 -20.67 -18.63
C ASP A 151 2.83 -19.33 -18.72
N ALA A 152 3.51 -19.09 -19.84
CA ALA A 152 4.33 -17.90 -20.03
C ALA A 152 3.51 -16.61 -19.96
N GLU A 153 2.27 -16.64 -20.48
CA GLU A 153 1.41 -15.45 -20.56
C GLU A 153 0.77 -15.14 -19.21
N LEU A 154 0.24 -16.16 -18.52
CA LEU A 154 -0.29 -16.00 -17.15
C LEU A 154 0.80 -15.61 -16.16
N ARG A 155 2.01 -16.17 -16.30
CA ARG A 155 3.17 -15.78 -15.49
C ARG A 155 3.50 -14.30 -15.69
N HIS A 156 3.44 -13.84 -16.94
CA HIS A 156 3.72 -12.46 -17.29
C HIS A 156 2.63 -11.49 -16.77
N ALA A 157 1.35 -11.86 -16.90
CA ALA A 157 0.25 -11.11 -16.30
C ALA A 157 0.38 -11.03 -14.77
N TYR A 158 0.72 -12.15 -14.14
CA TYR A 158 0.95 -12.23 -12.69
C TYR A 158 2.13 -11.36 -12.23
N HIS A 159 3.25 -11.36 -12.94
CA HIS A 159 4.42 -10.53 -12.60
C HIS A 159 4.13 -9.03 -12.63
N ARG A 160 3.23 -8.60 -13.52
CA ARG A 160 2.90 -7.17 -13.73
C ARG A 160 1.78 -6.66 -12.84
N TYR A 161 0.81 -7.52 -12.56
CA TYR A 161 -0.45 -7.10 -11.96
C TYR A 161 -0.81 -7.86 -10.68
N GLY A 162 -0.11 -8.95 -10.38
CA GLY A 162 -0.34 -9.77 -9.19
C GLY A 162 -1.64 -10.60 -9.27
N ASN A 163 -2.15 -11.00 -8.11
CA ASN A 163 -3.34 -11.85 -7.99
C ASN A 163 -4.61 -11.21 -8.58
N SER A 164 -4.67 -9.89 -8.65
CA SER A 164 -5.88 -9.20 -9.11
C SER A 164 -6.12 -9.32 -10.60
N ALA A 165 -5.09 -9.66 -11.39
CA ALA A 165 -5.29 -10.05 -12.78
C ALA A 165 -6.03 -11.39 -12.92
N LEU A 166 -5.93 -12.27 -11.92
CA LEU A 166 -6.41 -13.66 -11.99
C LEU A 166 -7.82 -13.85 -11.41
N ASP A 167 -8.40 -12.80 -10.83
CA ASP A 167 -9.75 -12.80 -10.23
C ASP A 167 -10.88 -12.92 -11.26
N CYS A 168 -10.54 -13.14 -12.53
CA CYS A 168 -11.48 -13.36 -13.63
C CYS A 168 -11.70 -14.87 -13.86
N THR A 169 -12.31 -15.56 -12.90
CA THR A 169 -12.38 -17.03 -12.95
C THR A 169 -13.54 -17.59 -13.81
N SER A 170 -14.50 -16.76 -14.26
CA SER A 170 -15.66 -17.25 -15.04
C SER A 170 -15.76 -16.79 -16.49
N ASP A 171 -15.27 -15.60 -16.86
CA ASP A 171 -15.49 -15.00 -18.19
C ASP A 171 -14.23 -14.75 -19.03
N CYS A 172 -13.02 -14.81 -18.46
CA CYS A 172 -11.79 -14.55 -19.22
C CYS A 172 -11.31 -15.84 -19.90
N ARG A 173 -11.67 -16.02 -21.17
CA ARG A 173 -11.23 -17.16 -21.99
C ARG A 173 -9.96 -16.86 -22.80
N ILE A 174 -9.68 -15.57 -23.08
CA ILE A 174 -8.58 -15.13 -23.94
C ILE A 174 -7.52 -14.40 -23.09
N ASN A 175 -6.24 -14.62 -23.40
CA ASN A 175 -5.11 -14.08 -22.66
C ASN A 175 -5.10 -12.53 -22.59
N ASP A 176 -5.62 -11.87 -23.62
CA ASP A 176 -5.76 -10.41 -23.67
C ASP A 176 -6.75 -9.87 -22.62
N ASP A 177 -7.76 -10.66 -22.23
CA ASP A 177 -8.77 -10.22 -21.25
C ASP A 177 -8.14 -10.01 -19.86
N TYR A 178 -7.18 -10.86 -19.48
CA TYR A 178 -6.45 -10.76 -18.22
C TYR A 178 -5.61 -9.48 -18.17
N MET A 179 -4.93 -9.18 -19.27
CA MET A 179 -4.09 -7.97 -19.39
C MET A 179 -4.95 -6.70 -19.37
N PHE A 180 -6.08 -6.69 -20.09
CA PHE A 180 -6.96 -5.53 -20.16
C PHE A 180 -7.64 -5.24 -18.81
N ARG A 181 -8.20 -6.27 -18.14
CA ARG A 181 -8.81 -6.08 -16.81
C ARG A 181 -7.81 -5.57 -15.78
N ALA A 182 -6.61 -6.14 -15.80
CA ALA A 182 -5.56 -5.73 -14.89
C ALA A 182 -5.10 -4.28 -15.15
N PHE A 183 -5.02 -3.89 -16.43
CA PHE A 183 -4.77 -2.50 -16.82
C PHE A 183 -5.88 -1.56 -16.32
N LEU A 184 -7.16 -1.90 -16.52
CA LEU A 184 -8.29 -1.10 -16.04
C LEU A 184 -8.23 -0.88 -14.52
N GLN A 185 -7.86 -1.91 -13.76
CA GLN A 185 -7.71 -1.78 -12.31
C GLN A 185 -6.58 -0.80 -11.93
N GLN A 186 -5.49 -0.74 -12.70
CA GLN A 186 -4.44 0.26 -12.50
C GLN A 186 -4.93 1.69 -12.83
N GLN A 187 -5.78 1.84 -13.85
CA GLN A 187 -6.34 3.14 -14.23
C GLN A 187 -7.18 3.80 -13.14
N VAL A 188 -7.81 3.01 -12.24
CA VAL A 188 -8.57 3.55 -11.11
C VAL A 188 -7.72 4.49 -10.24
N PHE A 189 -6.44 4.17 -10.05
CA PHE A 189 -5.52 5.05 -9.30
C PHE A 189 -5.35 6.41 -9.99
N TYR A 190 -5.13 6.41 -11.31
CA TYR A 190 -4.92 7.62 -12.10
C TYR A 190 -6.18 8.46 -12.24
N ILE A 191 -7.34 7.81 -12.43
CA ILE A 191 -8.63 8.49 -12.44
C ILE A 191 -8.90 9.17 -11.10
N ALA A 192 -8.69 8.46 -9.97
CA ALA A 192 -8.84 9.06 -8.65
C ALA A 192 -7.90 10.25 -8.44
N TRP A 193 -6.70 10.18 -9.00
CA TRP A 193 -5.72 11.26 -8.99
C TRP A 193 -6.13 12.46 -9.85
N ALA A 194 -6.66 12.22 -11.04
CA ALA A 194 -7.20 13.26 -11.92
C ALA A 194 -8.43 13.95 -11.30
N VAL A 195 -9.33 13.20 -10.67
CA VAL A 195 -10.47 13.77 -9.94
C VAL A 195 -9.96 14.68 -8.80
N LYS A 196 -8.94 14.26 -8.05
CA LYS A 196 -8.33 15.12 -7.02
C LYS A 196 -7.74 16.39 -7.61
N SER A 197 -7.00 16.30 -8.72
CA SER A 197 -6.38 17.49 -9.33
C SER A 197 -7.43 18.49 -9.81
N VAL A 198 -8.54 18.02 -10.39
CA VAL A 198 -9.69 18.87 -10.77
C VAL A 198 -10.29 19.57 -9.55
N VAL A 199 -10.50 18.87 -8.43
CA VAL A 199 -11.00 19.49 -7.19
C VAL A 199 -10.06 20.59 -6.67
N PHE A 200 -8.75 20.39 -6.77
CA PHE A 200 -7.77 21.42 -6.39
C PHE A 200 -7.71 22.60 -7.36
N ALA A 201 -7.97 22.36 -8.66
CA ALA A 201 -8.09 23.42 -9.68
C ALA A 201 -9.25 24.36 -9.38
N PHE A 202 -10.42 23.82 -9.04
CA PHE A 202 -11.58 24.62 -8.62
C PHE A 202 -11.30 25.47 -7.36
N ARG A 203 -10.35 25.04 -6.52
CA ARG A 203 -9.96 25.76 -5.30
C ARG A 203 -8.87 26.82 -5.54
N GLY A 204 -8.54 27.14 -6.79
CA GLY A 204 -7.55 28.16 -7.18
C GLY A 204 -6.09 27.82 -6.86
N ASN A 205 -5.79 26.55 -6.54
CA ASN A 205 -4.48 26.14 -6.03
C ASN A 205 -3.60 25.48 -7.12
N TRP A 206 -3.29 26.22 -8.18
CA TRP A 206 -2.59 25.70 -9.38
C TRP A 206 -1.20 25.11 -9.12
N GLN A 207 -0.41 25.68 -8.20
CA GLN A 207 0.91 25.16 -7.84
C GLN A 207 0.84 23.71 -7.35
N TRP A 208 -0.22 23.34 -6.64
CA TRP A 208 -0.37 21.99 -6.10
C TRP A 208 -0.61 20.95 -7.17
N ILE A 209 -1.30 21.31 -8.25
CA ILE A 209 -1.56 20.40 -9.36
C ILE A 209 -0.24 19.92 -9.97
N LEU A 210 0.79 20.77 -10.02
CA LEU A 210 2.12 20.39 -10.50
C LEU A 210 2.85 19.44 -9.55
N TRP A 211 2.89 19.75 -8.25
CA TRP A 211 3.49 18.87 -7.23
C TRP A 211 2.77 17.52 -7.11
N LEU A 212 1.48 17.50 -7.46
CA LEU A 212 0.65 16.31 -7.60
C LEU A 212 1.02 15.55 -8.90
N ALA A 213 1.04 16.24 -10.03
CA ALA A 213 1.21 15.63 -11.35
C ALA A 213 2.62 15.05 -11.56
N LEU A 214 3.67 15.66 -10.99
CA LEU A 214 5.05 15.20 -11.23
C LEU A 214 5.34 13.79 -10.69
N PRO A 215 5.11 13.46 -9.40
CA PRO A 215 5.33 12.09 -8.91
C PRO A 215 4.43 11.05 -9.56
N THR A 216 3.22 11.44 -9.94
CA THR A 216 2.27 10.52 -10.60
C THR A 216 2.60 10.29 -12.06
N ALA A 217 3.06 11.32 -12.78
CA ALA A 217 3.62 11.15 -14.12
C ALA A 217 4.89 10.29 -14.08
N ALA A 218 5.78 10.52 -13.12
CA ALA A 218 6.97 9.68 -12.93
C ALA A 218 6.57 8.22 -12.66
N LEU A 219 5.62 7.97 -11.77
CA LEU A 219 5.07 6.62 -11.55
C LEU A 219 4.45 6.03 -12.82
N ALA A 220 3.64 6.80 -13.55
CA ALA A 220 3.04 6.36 -14.80
C ALA A 220 4.09 5.96 -15.82
N THR A 221 5.19 6.73 -15.94
CA THR A 221 6.30 6.35 -16.81
C THR A 221 6.96 5.05 -16.37
N VAL A 222 7.16 4.83 -15.07
CA VAL A 222 7.71 3.57 -14.54
C VAL A 222 6.77 2.40 -14.82
N GLU A 223 5.47 2.57 -14.64
CA GLU A 223 4.46 1.52 -14.85
C GLU A 223 4.27 1.19 -16.33
N VAL A 224 4.09 2.19 -17.19
CA VAL A 224 4.02 2.01 -18.65
C VAL A 224 5.28 1.32 -19.14
N HIS A 225 6.44 1.72 -18.63
CA HIS A 225 7.68 1.11 -19.03
C HIS A 225 7.84 -0.33 -18.52
N ALA A 226 7.32 -0.65 -17.32
CA ALA A 226 7.21 -2.02 -16.81
C ALA A 226 6.19 -2.88 -17.61
N VAL A 227 5.19 -2.25 -18.23
CA VAL A 227 4.21 -2.90 -19.12
C VAL A 227 4.72 -3.03 -20.56
N LEU A 228 5.58 -2.14 -21.05
CA LEU A 228 6.05 -2.19 -22.43
C LEU A 228 7.35 -2.99 -22.61
N ARG A 229 8.19 -3.14 -21.57
CA ARG A 229 9.46 -3.88 -21.64
C ARG A 229 9.66 -4.84 -20.47
N SER A 230 10.27 -5.99 -20.76
CA SER A 230 10.89 -6.90 -19.78
C SER A 230 12.39 -6.62 -19.65
N PRO A 231 13.03 -6.78 -18.48
CA PRO A 231 12.73 -6.20 -17.16
C PRO A 231 13.55 -4.90 -16.98
N VAL A 232 12.87 -3.76 -16.84
CA VAL A 232 13.56 -2.45 -16.91
C VAL A 232 14.17 -2.03 -15.60
N LEU A 233 13.56 -2.51 -14.55
CA LEU A 233 14.11 -2.45 -13.23
C LEU A 233 15.22 -3.53 -13.15
N GLY A 234 16.25 -3.48 -14.00
CA GLY A 234 17.35 -4.44 -14.01
C GLY A 234 18.34 -4.21 -12.86
N LEU A 235 18.45 -2.96 -12.39
CA LEU A 235 19.30 -2.62 -11.24
C LEU A 235 18.49 -2.28 -9.98
N CYS A 236 17.33 -1.65 -10.08
CA CYS A 236 16.60 -1.16 -8.89
C CYS A 236 15.97 -2.24 -7.99
N PRO A 237 15.25 -3.27 -8.45
CA PRO A 237 14.72 -4.37 -7.67
C PRO A 237 15.83 -5.29 -7.26
N TYR A 238 16.84 -5.50 -8.11
CA TYR A 238 17.99 -6.30 -7.75
C TYR A 238 18.78 -5.62 -6.63
N ALA A 239 19.02 -4.31 -6.69
CA ALA A 239 19.67 -3.55 -5.63
C ALA A 239 18.78 -3.42 -4.39
N PHE A 240 17.48 -3.16 -4.54
CA PHE A 240 16.54 -3.04 -3.43
C PHE A 240 16.30 -4.39 -2.74
N ASN A 241 16.06 -5.45 -3.50
CA ASN A 241 15.93 -6.81 -2.97
C ASN A 241 17.27 -7.30 -2.41
N ALA A 242 18.42 -7.02 -3.05
CA ALA A 242 19.73 -7.36 -2.49
C ALA A 242 20.00 -6.62 -1.17
N PHE A 243 19.64 -5.34 -1.09
CA PHE A 243 19.73 -4.58 0.16
C PHE A 243 18.82 -5.18 1.25
N MET A 244 17.58 -5.52 0.90
CA MET A 244 16.62 -6.11 1.84
C MET A 244 17.02 -7.52 2.30
N GLU A 245 17.58 -8.34 1.39
CA GLU A 245 18.11 -9.67 1.67
C GLU A 245 19.39 -9.60 2.52
N LEU A 246 20.31 -8.68 2.19
CA LEU A 246 21.54 -8.44 2.96
C LEU A 246 21.22 -8.02 4.39
N ALA A 247 20.22 -7.14 4.55
CA ALA A 247 19.76 -6.70 5.86
C ALA A 247 18.93 -7.77 6.61
N ARG A 248 18.62 -8.93 5.98
CA ARG A 248 17.68 -9.96 6.48
C ARG A 248 16.36 -9.39 6.99
N LEU A 249 15.94 -8.25 6.45
CA LEU A 249 14.76 -7.54 6.95
C LEU A 249 13.47 -8.14 6.36
N ARG A 250 13.52 -8.63 5.12
CA ARG A 250 12.33 -9.01 4.33
C ARG A 250 12.64 -10.09 3.29
N GLN A 251 11.59 -10.77 2.80
CA GLN A 251 11.66 -11.57 1.58
C GLN A 251 11.60 -10.66 0.34
N PRO A 252 12.19 -11.08 -0.80
CA PRO A 252 12.26 -10.27 -2.01
C PRO A 252 10.86 -9.90 -2.52
N TYR A 253 10.74 -8.67 -3.00
CA TYR A 253 9.49 -8.17 -3.56
C TYR A 253 9.40 -8.49 -5.05
N LEU A 254 8.18 -8.78 -5.50
CA LEU A 254 7.86 -8.86 -6.92
C LEU A 254 7.66 -7.45 -7.51
N PRO A 255 7.82 -7.28 -8.84
CA PRO A 255 7.66 -5.97 -9.48
C PRO A 255 6.32 -5.29 -9.18
N PHE A 256 5.21 -6.03 -9.21
CA PHE A 256 3.88 -5.46 -8.90
C PHE A 256 3.75 -5.03 -7.44
N GLU A 257 4.40 -5.73 -6.50
CA GLU A 257 4.40 -5.38 -5.07
C GLU A 257 5.14 -4.06 -4.84
N MET A 258 6.26 -3.85 -5.54
CA MET A 258 7.01 -2.59 -5.50
C MET A 258 6.17 -1.42 -6.02
N VAL A 259 5.47 -1.62 -7.13
CA VAL A 259 4.55 -0.61 -7.69
C VAL A 259 3.41 -0.29 -6.72
N ALA A 260 2.83 -1.30 -6.06
CA ALA A 260 1.79 -1.11 -5.04
C ALA A 260 2.30 -0.32 -3.82
N LEU A 261 3.53 -0.59 -3.37
CA LEU A 261 4.19 0.15 -2.30
C LEU A 261 4.44 1.61 -2.72
N LEU A 262 4.90 1.84 -3.96
CA LEU A 262 5.18 3.17 -4.49
C LEU A 262 3.92 4.02 -4.65
N ARG A 263 2.83 3.44 -5.19
CA ARG A 263 1.50 4.08 -5.24
C ARG A 263 1.04 4.53 -3.86
N SER A 264 1.23 3.66 -2.86
CA SER A 264 0.86 3.93 -1.48
C SER A 264 1.72 5.01 -0.85
N ALA A 265 3.03 5.00 -1.11
CA ALA A 265 3.97 6.01 -0.65
C ALA A 265 3.67 7.37 -1.27
N ILE A 266 3.37 7.46 -2.57
CA ILE A 266 2.98 8.71 -3.25
C ILE A 266 1.69 9.28 -2.65
N ASN A 267 0.67 8.43 -2.45
CA ASN A 267 -0.57 8.85 -1.79
C ASN A 267 -0.31 9.36 -0.37
N ALA A 268 0.44 8.61 0.44
CA ALA A 268 0.72 8.99 1.81
C ALA A 268 1.58 10.26 1.91
N GLY A 269 2.58 10.40 1.03
CA GLY A 269 3.46 11.57 0.94
C GLY A 269 2.68 12.82 0.57
N PHE A 270 1.72 12.72 -0.36
CA PHE A 270 0.83 13.83 -0.69
C PHE A 270 0.07 14.33 0.55
N PHE A 271 -0.54 13.44 1.34
CA PHE A 271 -1.24 13.84 2.56
C PHE A 271 -0.32 14.45 3.61
N ALA A 272 0.90 13.92 3.76
CA ALA A 272 1.87 14.49 4.68
C ALA A 272 2.26 15.92 4.26
N LEU A 273 2.50 16.15 2.97
CA LEU A 273 2.84 17.47 2.44
C LEU A 273 1.67 18.46 2.55
N SER A 274 0.43 18.02 2.30
CA SER A 274 -0.75 18.89 2.41
C SER A 274 -0.96 19.37 3.86
N GLN A 275 -0.72 18.49 4.83
CA GLN A 275 -0.81 18.77 6.26
C GLN A 275 0.25 19.77 6.74
N LEU A 276 1.50 19.59 6.29
CA LEU A 276 2.60 20.50 6.65
C LEU A 276 2.38 21.93 6.14
N ARG A 277 1.69 22.12 5.00
CA ARG A 277 1.37 23.46 4.48
C ARG A 277 0.30 24.17 5.29
N LEU A 278 -0.78 23.49 5.66
CA LEU A 278 -1.91 24.11 6.39
C LEU A 278 -1.43 24.80 7.68
N MET A 279 -0.38 24.28 8.32
CA MET A 279 0.22 24.93 9.48
C MET A 279 1.04 26.19 9.15
N LYS A 280 1.79 26.22 8.04
CA LYS A 280 2.55 27.41 7.64
C LYS A 280 1.62 28.62 7.43
N THR A 281 0.46 28.39 6.82
CA THR A 281 -0.56 29.43 6.66
C THR A 281 -1.13 29.89 7.99
N ALA A 282 -1.39 28.99 8.94
CA ALA A 282 -1.91 29.36 10.26
C ALA A 282 -0.92 30.19 11.09
N ARG A 283 0.38 29.91 10.99
CA ARG A 283 1.45 30.69 11.64
C ARG A 283 1.49 32.13 11.12
N TYR A 284 1.40 32.32 9.80
CA TYR A 284 1.42 33.64 9.17
C TYR A 284 0.31 34.57 9.69
N TYR A 285 -0.90 34.06 9.94
CA TYR A 285 -2.02 34.83 10.48
C TYR A 285 -1.91 35.17 11.98
N ILE A 286 -1.05 34.49 12.72
CA ILE A 286 -0.81 34.76 14.16
C ILE A 286 0.34 35.78 14.31
N GLU A 287 1.28 35.80 13.37
CA GLU A 287 2.42 36.72 13.36
C GLU A 287 2.09 38.08 12.71
N SER A 288 1.01 38.19 11.92
CA SER A 288 0.51 39.43 11.29
C SER A 288 -0.50 40.17 12.16
#